data_AF-A0A960VMN6-F1
#
_entry.id   AF-A0A960VMN6-F1
#
_cell.length_a   1.000
_cell.length_b   1.000
_cell.length_c   1.000
_cell.angle_alpha   90.00
_cell.angle_beta   90.00
_cell.angle_gamma   90.00
#
_symmetry.space_group_name_H-M   'P 1'
#
loop_
_entity.id
_entity.type
_entity.pdbx_description
1 polymer ?
#
loop_
_entity_poly.entity_id
_entity_poly.type
_entity_poly.pdbx_seq_one_letter_code
_entity_poly.pdbx_strand_id
1 'polypeptide(L)'
;MVLRLVGVALATLLINMPFGYWREGVRKFSPAWFVSVHAAVPLVVLMRHKSEIGFAWWTYPPMILCYFGGQFIGARIRRRRAAANAAS
;
A
#
# COMPACT_ATOMS: atom_id res chain seq x y z
N MET A 1 22.40 -1.16 -4.98
CA MET A 1 21.18 -1.41 -5.78
C MET A 1 20.18 -2.31 -5.05
N VAL A 2 20.48 -3.60 -4.84
CA VAL A 2 19.54 -4.57 -4.22
C VAL A 2 19.07 -4.16 -2.82
N LEU A 3 19.98 -3.72 -1.94
CA LEU A 3 19.61 -3.27 -0.59
C LEU A 3 18.64 -2.08 -0.60
N ARG A 4 18.81 -1.14 -1.53
CA ARG A 4 17.90 0.00 -1.72
C ARG A 4 16.53 -0.50 -2.19
N LEU A 5 16.48 -1.44 -3.13
CA LEU A 5 15.22 -2.03 -3.59
C LEU A 5 14.46 -2.71 -2.45
N VAL A 6 15.13 -3.53 -1.65
CA VAL A 6 14.50 -4.20 -0.49
C VAL A 6 13.96 -3.17 0.50
N GLY A 7 14.75 -2.14 0.82
CA GLY A 7 14.32 -1.06 1.70
C GLY A 7 13.07 -0.32 1.18
N VAL A 8 13.06 0.04 -0.11
CA VAL A 8 11.92 0.72 -0.76
C VAL A 8 10.71 -0.21 -0.87
N ALA A 9 10.90 -1.49 -1.12
CA ALA A 9 9.82 -2.48 -1.17
C ALA A 9 9.16 -2.64 0.21
N LEU A 10 9.95 -2.78 1.28
CA LEU A 10 9.45 -2.84 2.65
C LEU A 10 8.76 -1.53 3.07
N ALA A 11 9.35 -0.38 2.74
CA ALA A 11 8.70 0.91 2.97
C ALA A 11 7.36 1.01 2.21
N THR A 12 7.30 0.51 0.98
CA THR A 12 6.07 0.46 0.16
C THR A 12 5.00 -0.40 0.85
N LEU A 13 5.38 -1.56 1.39
CA LEU A 13 4.49 -2.44 2.15
C LEU A 13 3.91 -1.72 3.37
N LEU A 14 4.77 -1.09 4.17
CA LEU A 14 4.37 -0.38 5.39
C LEU A 14 3.48 0.82 5.09
N ILE A 15 3.83 1.61 4.09
CA ILE A 15 3.03 2.77 3.65
C ILE A 15 1.69 2.33 3.08
N ASN A 16 1.62 1.22 2.32
CA ASN A 16 0.34 0.76 1.76
C ASN A 16 -0.62 0.16 2.79
N MET A 17 -0.13 -0.25 3.97
CA MET A 17 -0.97 -0.76 5.05
C MET A 17 -2.04 0.23 5.54
N PRO A 18 -1.70 1.48 5.94
CA PRO A 18 -2.71 2.46 6.32
C PRO A 18 -3.64 2.83 5.15
N PHE A 19 -3.15 2.92 3.90
CA PHE A 19 -4.02 3.15 2.73
C PHE A 19 -5.02 2.00 2.53
N GLY A 20 -4.58 0.74 2.69
CA GLY A 20 -5.46 -0.43 2.65
C GLY A 20 -6.52 -0.41 3.76
N TYR A 21 -6.10 -0.04 4.97
CA TYR A 21 -7.01 0.11 6.12
C TYR A 21 -8.04 1.23 5.88
N TRP A 22 -7.59 2.37 5.33
CA TRP A 22 -8.45 3.50 5.03
C TRP A 22 -9.46 3.16 3.92
N ARG A 23 -8.98 2.58 2.81
CA ARG A 23 -9.79 2.17 1.65
C ARG A 23 -10.92 1.23 2.03
N GLU A 24 -10.65 0.27 2.91
CA GLU A 24 -11.66 -0.68 3.38
C GLU A 24 -12.75 -0.02 4.25
N GLY A 25 -12.47 1.16 4.77
CA GLY A 25 -13.35 1.90 5.67
C GLY A 25 -14.32 2.87 5.07
N VAL A 26 -14.15 3.16 3.79
CA VAL A 26 -14.90 4.17 3.08
C VAL A 26 -15.76 3.49 2.04
N ARG A 27 -16.89 4.11 1.68
CA ARG A 27 -17.80 3.57 0.66
C ARG A 27 -17.04 3.44 -0.66
N LYS A 28 -17.08 2.25 -1.27
CA LYS A 28 -16.49 2.00 -2.60
C LYS A 28 -17.02 3.04 -3.60
N PHE A 29 -16.13 3.51 -4.48
CA PHE A 29 -16.43 4.56 -5.48
C PHE A 29 -16.83 5.94 -4.91
N SER A 30 -16.67 6.18 -3.61
CA SER A 30 -16.73 7.55 -3.07
C SER A 30 -15.46 8.35 -3.40
N PRO A 31 -15.51 9.69 -3.32
CA PRO A 31 -14.30 10.51 -3.45
C PRO A 31 -13.20 10.11 -2.46
N ALA A 32 -13.56 9.77 -1.21
CA ALA A 32 -12.60 9.29 -0.22
C ALA A 32 -11.98 7.93 -0.60
N TRP A 33 -12.77 7.03 -1.18
CA TRP A 33 -12.24 5.76 -1.72
C TRP A 33 -11.27 6.02 -2.87
N PHE A 34 -11.61 6.92 -3.79
CA PHE A 34 -10.75 7.30 -4.89
C PHE A 34 -9.40 7.83 -4.37
N VAL A 35 -9.40 8.76 -3.41
CA VAL A 35 -8.18 9.29 -2.80
C VAL A 35 -7.39 8.20 -2.09
N SER A 36 -8.04 7.32 -1.32
CA SER A 36 -7.34 6.26 -0.59
C SER A 36 -6.58 5.28 -1.49
N VAL A 37 -7.05 5.08 -2.73
CA VAL A 37 -6.39 4.21 -3.72
C VAL A 37 -5.33 4.99 -4.49
N HIS A 38 -5.69 6.19 -4.97
CA HIS A 38 -4.86 6.96 -5.90
C HIS A 38 -3.79 7.79 -5.20
N ALA A 39 -3.88 8.10 -3.91
CA ALA A 39 -2.81 8.80 -3.19
C ALA A 39 -1.61 7.88 -2.91
N ALA A 40 -1.85 6.56 -2.77
CA ALA A 40 -0.79 5.58 -2.53
C ALA A 40 0.15 5.45 -3.75
N VAL A 41 -0.37 5.53 -4.98
CA VAL A 41 0.44 5.36 -6.21
C VAL A 41 1.49 6.50 -6.37
N PRO A 42 1.13 7.80 -6.39
CA PRO A 42 2.09 8.90 -6.49
C PRO A 42 3.11 8.89 -5.36
N LEU A 43 2.70 8.53 -4.14
CA LEU A 43 3.61 8.44 -3.01
C LEU A 43 4.70 7.38 -3.24
N VAL A 44 4.32 6.20 -3.72
CA VAL A 44 5.26 5.13 -4.04
C VAL A 44 6.13 5.51 -5.24
N VAL A 45 5.56 6.11 -6.28
CA VAL A 45 6.32 6.61 -7.44
C VAL A 45 7.37 7.65 -7.02
N LEU A 46 7.00 8.60 -6.17
CA LEU A 46 7.92 9.60 -5.63
C LEU A 46 9.05 8.95 -4.83
N MET A 47 8.73 7.94 -4.00
CA MET A 47 9.72 7.20 -3.22
C MET A 47 10.70 6.43 -4.12
N ARG A 48 10.20 5.81 -5.20
CA ARG A 48 11.05 5.15 -6.21
C ARG A 48 12.00 6.13 -6.87
N HIS A 49 11.51 7.32 -7.23
CA HIS A 49 12.32 8.37 -7.86
C HIS A 49 13.42 8.87 -6.91
N LYS A 50 13.06 9.20 -5.65
CA LYS A 50 14.02 9.69 -4.65
C LYS A 50 15.07 8.66 -4.21
N SER A 51 14.76 7.37 -4.31
CA SER A 51 15.66 6.30 -3.86
C SER A 51 16.58 5.77 -4.97
N GLU A 52 16.45 6.30 -6.19
CA GLU A 52 17.27 5.95 -7.36
C GLU A 52 17.30 4.44 -7.68
N ILE A 53 16.27 3.69 -7.26
CA ILE A 53 16.16 2.26 -7.61
C ILE A 53 15.76 2.05 -9.08
N GLY A 54 15.43 3.14 -9.77
CA GLY A 54 15.08 3.16 -11.19
C GLY A 54 13.72 2.56 -11.52
N PHE A 55 13.44 2.53 -12.82
CA PHE A 55 12.22 1.97 -13.42
C PHE A 55 12.53 0.76 -14.31
N ALA A 56 13.60 0.03 -13.99
CA ALA A 56 13.94 -1.20 -14.68
C ALA A 56 12.89 -2.29 -14.43
N TRP A 57 12.58 -3.10 -15.45
CA TRP A 57 11.52 -4.11 -15.41
C TRP A 57 11.59 -5.06 -14.20
N TRP A 58 12.79 -5.49 -13.84
CA TRP A 58 13.02 -6.42 -12.72
C TRP A 58 12.69 -5.84 -11.33
N THR A 59 12.58 -4.51 -11.21
CA THR A 59 12.21 -3.84 -9.94
C THR A 59 10.70 -3.81 -9.69
N TYR A 60 9.87 -3.97 -10.74
CA TYR A 60 8.43 -3.89 -10.60
C TYR A 60 7.81 -5.06 -9.85
N PRO A 61 8.16 -6.34 -10.08
CA PRO A 61 7.56 -7.46 -9.37
C PRO A 61 7.60 -7.32 -7.84
N PRO A 62 8.76 -7.05 -7.18
CA PRO A 62 8.78 -6.88 -5.73
C PRO A 62 8.02 -5.65 -5.25
N MET A 63 8.04 -4.55 -6.02
CA MET A 63 7.31 -3.33 -5.71
C MET A 63 5.80 -3.52 -5.78
N ILE A 64 5.31 -4.18 -6.83
CA ILE A 64 3.90 -4.51 -7.05
C ILE A 64 3.42 -5.43 -5.92
N LEU A 65 4.19 -6.47 -5.60
CA LEU A 65 3.87 -7.40 -4.52
C LEU A 65 3.73 -6.69 -3.18
N CYS A 66 4.69 -5.82 -2.84
CA CYS A 66 4.64 -5.06 -1.58
C CYS A 66 3.52 -4.01 -1.57
N TYR A 67 3.25 -3.37 -2.70
CA TYR A 67 2.15 -2.41 -2.85
C TYR A 67 0.80 -3.06 -2.55
N PHE A 68 0.46 -4.13 -3.28
CA PHE A 68 -0.80 -4.83 -3.08
C PHE A 68 -0.84 -5.60 -1.76
N GLY A 69 0.29 -6.17 -1.33
CA GLY A 69 0.43 -6.83 -0.04
C GLY A 69 0.11 -5.90 1.12
N GLY A 70 0.63 -4.67 1.11
CA GLY A 70 0.35 -3.68 2.13
C GLY A 70 -1.13 -3.32 2.17
N GLN A 71 -1.72 -3.05 1.01
CA GLN A 71 -3.16 -2.74 0.93
C GLN A 71 -4.05 -3.89 1.40
N PHE A 72 -3.68 -5.12 1.06
CA PHE A 72 -4.41 -6.32 1.47
C PHE A 72 -4.34 -6.52 2.98
N ILE A 73 -3.15 -6.41 3.58
CA ILE A 73 -2.94 -6.55 5.02
C ILE A 73 -3.74 -5.47 5.77
N GLY A 74 -3.64 -4.21 5.34
CA GLY A 74 -4.41 -3.10 5.93
C GLY A 74 -5.92 -3.34 5.93
N ALA A 75 -6.44 -3.77 4.78
CA ALA A 75 -7.86 -4.09 4.64
C ALA A 75 -8.27 -5.29 5.53
N ARG A 76 -7.42 -6.33 5.61
CA ARG A 76 -7.65 -7.50 6.47
C ARG A 76 -7.69 -7.12 7.95
N ILE A 77 -6.79 -6.25 8.41
CA ILE A 77 -6.78 -5.75 9.80
C ILE A 77 -8.09 -5.04 10.12
N ARG A 78 -8.58 -4.17 9.23
CA ARG A 78 -9.85 -3.48 9.44
C ARG A 78 -11.03 -4.43 9.51
N ARG A 79 -11.12 -5.40 8.60
CA ARG A 79 -12.18 -6.43 8.63
C ARG A 79 -12.17 -7.24 9.93
N ARG A 80 -10.98 -7.60 10.44
CA ARG A 80 -10.85 -8.29 11.74
C ARG A 80 -11.39 -7.44 12.89
N ARG A 81 -11.03 -6.15 12.92
CA ARG A 81 -11.51 -5.23 13.95
C ARG A 81 -13.02 -5.03 13.90
N ALA A 82 -13.58 -4.86 12.70
CA ALA A 82 -15.03 -4.74 12.53
C ALA A 82 -15.77 -5.99 13.01
N ALA A 83 -15.25 -7.19 12.72
CA ALA A 83 -15.83 -8.45 13.19
C ALA A 83 -15.73 -8.61 14.72
N ALA A 84 -14.60 -8.24 15.33
CA ALA A 84 -14.43 -8.30 16.78
C ALA A 84 -15.40 -7.36 17.52
N ASN A 85 -15.58 -6.13 17.03
CA ASN A 85 -16.50 -5.16 17.60
C ASN A 85 -17.98 -5.54 17.46
N ALA A 86 -18.33 -6.40 16.49
CA ALA A 86 -19.69 -6.90 16.32
C ALA A 86 -20.01 -8.08 17.26
N ALA A 87 -18.97 -8.71 17.83
CA ALA A 87 -19.10 -9.85 18.74
C ALA A 87 -19.03 -9.45 20.23
N SER A 88 -18.66 -8.20 20.52
CA SER A 88 -18.69 -7.56 21.85
C SER A 88 -20.02 -6.86 22.10
#